data_AF-A0AAE8QJ29-F1
#
_entry.id   AF-A0AAE8QJ29-F1
#
_cell.length_a   1.000
_cell.length_b   1.000
_cell.length_c   1.000
_cell.angle_alpha   90.00
_cell.angle_beta   90.00
_cell.angle_gamma   90.00
#
_symmetry.space_group_name_H-M   'P 1'
#
loop_
_entity.id
_entity.type
_entity.pdbx_description
1 polymer ?
#
loop_
_entity_poly.entity_id
_entity_poly.type
_entity_poly.pdbx_seq_one_letter_code
_entity_poly.pdbx_strand_id
1 'polypeptide(L)' 'LSATVTGGADGDSVEFFDGATKIGAGALANGVATLAWTPADVRTHSVTAKYLGNAKVASSTSSAVDVVVSEADKSTATAI' A
#
# COMPACT_ATOMS: atom_id res chain seq x y z
N LEU A 1 2.32 -2.67 3.50
CA LEU A 1 1.52 -2.67 2.24
C LEU A 1 2.43 -2.42 1.07
N SER A 2 2.22 -3.14 -0.04
CA SER A 2 3.01 -3.01 -1.27
C SER A 2 2.08 -2.90 -2.47
N ALA A 3 2.31 -1.91 -3.32
CA ALA A 3 1.61 -1.73 -4.58
C ALA A 3 2.62 -1.74 -5.72
N THR A 4 2.32 -2.50 -6.78
CA THR A 4 3.19 -2.59 -7.96
C THR A 4 2.63 -1.67 -9.04
N VAL A 5 3.45 -0.75 -9.52
CA VAL A 5 3.15 0.16 -10.62
C VAL A 5 4.10 -0.18 -11.76
N THR A 6 3.57 -0.83 -12.78
CA THR A 6 4.34 -1.22 -13.95
C THR A 6 4.66 0.01 -14.81
N GLY A 7 5.93 0.43 -14.78
CA GLY A 7 6.46 1.53 -15.60
C GLY A 7 6.72 2.84 -14.86
N GLY A 8 6.36 2.97 -13.58
CA GLY A 8 6.60 4.20 -12.81
C GLY A 8 8.07 4.41 -12.45
N ALA A 9 8.48 5.67 -12.33
CA ALA A 9 9.85 6.03 -12.02
C ALA A 9 10.09 6.05 -10.50
N ASP A 10 11.34 5.89 -10.09
CA ASP A 10 11.73 6.01 -8.69
C ASP A 10 11.52 7.47 -8.21
N GLY A 11 10.84 7.64 -7.08
CA GLY A 11 10.51 8.95 -6.49
C GLY A 11 9.07 9.42 -6.72
N ASP A 12 8.31 8.69 -7.51
CA ASP A 12 6.88 8.95 -7.72
C ASP A 12 6.05 8.72 -6.45
N SER A 13 5.03 9.53 -6.20
CA SER A 13 4.18 9.39 -5.00
C SER A 13 2.94 8.56 -5.30
N VAL A 14 2.76 7.46 -4.58
CA VAL A 14 1.57 6.61 -4.62
C VAL A 14 0.73 6.86 -3.38
N GLU A 15 -0.53 7.22 -3.56
CA GLU A 15 -1.46 7.44 -2.45
C GLU A 15 -2.14 6.12 -2.08
N PHE A 16 -2.16 5.80 -0.80
CA PHE A 16 -2.84 4.63 -0.26
C PHE A 16 -4.12 5.05 0.45
N PHE A 17 -5.19 4.33 0.18
CA PHE A 17 -6.52 4.53 0.71
C PHE A 17 -7.02 3.26 1.37
N ASP A 18 -7.57 3.33 2.57
CA ASP A 18 -8.32 2.26 3.20
C ASP A 18 -9.82 2.51 3.00
N GLY A 19 -10.43 1.75 2.08
CA GLY A 19 -11.79 1.98 1.61
C GLY A 19 -11.94 3.36 0.96
N ALA A 20 -12.48 4.32 1.71
CA ALA A 20 -12.65 5.71 1.28
C ALA A 20 -11.68 6.71 1.96
N THR A 21 -10.90 6.25 2.95
CA THR A 21 -10.05 7.11 3.78
C THR A 21 -8.61 7.04 3.29
N LYS A 22 -7.98 8.18 3.01
CA LYS A 22 -6.55 8.23 2.70
C LYS A 22 -5.74 7.90 3.95
N ILE A 23 -4.98 6.80 3.92
CA ILE A 23 -4.12 6.38 5.04
C ILE A 23 -2.71 6.96 4.94
N GLY A 24 -2.24 7.26 3.73
CA GLY A 24 -0.92 7.82 3.54
C GLY A 24 -0.49 7.85 2.08
N ALA A 25 0.77 8.16 1.85
CA ALA A 25 1.40 8.04 0.54
C ALA A 25 2.78 7.40 0.71
N GLY A 26 3.12 6.49 -0.20
CA GLY A 26 4.42 5.83 -0.27
C GLY A 26 5.15 6.28 -1.53
N ALA A 27 6.46 6.44 -1.42
CA ALA A 27 7.30 6.66 -2.59
C ALA A 27 7.43 5.35 -3.39
N LEU A 28 7.32 5.46 -4.70
CA LEU A 28 7.57 4.40 -5.65
C LEU A 28 9.08 4.23 -5.80
N ALA A 29 9.57 3.02 -5.67
CA ALA A 29 10.96 2.66 -5.93
C ALA A 29 10.97 1.41 -6.80
N ASN A 30 11.62 1.46 -7.96
CA ASN A 30 11.74 0.31 -8.87
C ASN A 30 10.37 -0.28 -9.30
N GLY A 31 9.35 0.57 -9.49
CA GLY A 31 7.99 0.12 -9.81
C GLY A 31 7.22 -0.50 -8.63
N VAL A 32 7.73 -0.43 -7.40
CA VAL A 32 7.04 -0.89 -6.19
C VAL A 32 6.95 0.23 -5.17
N ALA A 33 5.74 0.57 -4.75
CA ALA A 33 5.50 1.55 -3.70
C ALA A 33 5.23 0.79 -2.41
N THR A 34 6.00 1.12 -1.37
CA THR A 34 5.84 0.51 -0.05
C THR A 34 5.35 1.55 0.93
N LEU A 35 4.31 1.19 1.68
CA LEU A 35 3.81 2.00 2.79
C LEU A 35 3.76 1.14 4.06
N ALA A 36 4.44 1.62 5.10
CA ALA A 36 4.29 1.12 6.45
C ALA A 36 3.08 1.81 7.09
N TRP A 37 1.95 1.09 7.11
CA TRP A 37 0.76 1.50 7.84
C TRP A 37 0.43 0.44 8.87
N THR A 38 0.18 0.87 10.10
CA THR A 38 -0.14 0.01 11.22
C THR A 38 -1.60 0.25 11.59
N PRO A 39 -2.51 -0.69 11.27
CA PRO A 39 -3.91 -0.56 11.64
C PRO A 39 -4.03 -0.66 13.18
N ALA A 40 -4.77 0.27 13.77
CA ALA A 40 -5.04 0.28 15.21
C ALA A 40 -6.27 -0.57 15.58
N ASP A 41 -7.16 -0.81 14.61
CA ASP A 41 -8.41 -1.55 14.78
C ASP A 41 -8.32 -2.94 14.15
N VAL A 42 -8.92 -3.90 14.84
CA VAL A 42 -9.01 -5.30 14.45
C VAL A 42 -10.20 -5.44 13.49
N ARG A 43 -9.99 -5.06 12.22
CA ARG A 43 -11.00 -5.14 11.16
C ARG A 43 -10.39 -5.53 9.82
N THR A 44 -11.25 -5.90 8.87
CA THR A 44 -10.87 -6.05 7.47
C THR A 44 -10.75 -4.67 6.84
N HIS A 45 -9.55 -4.35 6.37
CA HIS A 45 -9.18 -3.08 5.76
C HIS A 45 -8.91 -3.30 4.27
N SER A 46 -9.73 -2.74 3.40
CA SER A 46 -9.57 -2.84 1.95
C SER A 46 -8.69 -1.71 1.46
N VAL A 47 -7.38 -1.97 1.35
CA VAL A 47 -6.40 -0.95 1.00
C VAL A 47 -6.18 -0.89 -0.50
N THR A 48 -6.45 0.26 -1.08
CA THR A 48 -6.25 0.57 -2.50
C THR A 48 -5.09 1.54 -2.65
N ALA A 49 -4.21 1.30 -3.62
CA ALA A 49 -3.14 2.23 -3.95
C ALA A 49 -3.43 2.89 -5.29
N LYS A 50 -3.40 4.21 -5.32
CA LYS A 50 -3.64 5.01 -6.51
C LYS A 50 -2.42 5.85 -6.81
N TYR A 51 -1.93 5.66 -8.03
CA TYR A 51 -0.87 6.46 -8.59
C TYR A 51 -1.48 7.47 -9.57
N LEU A 52 -1.25 8.76 -9.33
CA LEU A 52 -1.83 9.86 -10.10
C LEU A 52 -1.30 9.95 -11.54
N GLY A 53 -0.19 9.28 -11.85
CA GLY A 53 0.49 9.45 -13.13
C GLY A 53 1.38 10.69 -13.14
N ASN A 54 2.40 10.68 -13.98
CA ASN A 54 3.26 11.82 -14.26
C ASN A 54 3.44 11.98 -15.78
N ALA A 55 4.23 12.96 -16.23
CA ALA A 55 4.44 13.20 -17.66
C ALA A 55 5.05 12.00 -18.44
N LYS A 56 5.62 11.01 -17.76
CA LYS A 56 6.20 9.77 -18.31
C LYS A 56 5.33 8.53 -18.11
N VAL A 57 4.43 8.51 -17.12
CA VAL A 57 3.59 7.35 -16.80
C VAL A 57 2.14 7.71 -16.59
N ALA A 58 1.26 6.90 -17.18
CA ALA A 58 -0.18 7.00 -16.96
C ALA A 58 -0.54 6.72 -15.49
N SER A 59 -1.68 7.25 -15.05
CA SER A 59 -2.25 6.93 -13.74
C SER A 59 -2.50 5.42 -13.64
N SER A 60 -1.97 4.79 -12.61
CA SER A 60 -2.18 3.37 -12.33
C SER A 60 -2.91 3.21 -11.01
N THR A 61 -3.83 2.26 -10.96
CA THR A 61 -4.49 1.89 -9.71
C THR A 61 -4.13 0.44 -9.43
N SER A 62 -3.55 0.17 -8.26
CA SER A 62 -3.27 -1.19 -7.80
C SER A 62 -4.57 -1.88 -7.43
N SER A 63 -4.58 -3.21 -7.49
CA SER A 63 -5.65 -4.01 -6.90
C SER A 63 -5.80 -3.68 -5.41
N ALA A 64 -7.05 -3.60 -4.95
CA ALA A 64 -7.35 -3.50 -3.53
C ALA A 64 -6.83 -4.75 -2.81
N VAL A 65 -6.12 -4.54 -1.71
CA VAL A 65 -5.61 -5.60 -0.85
C VAL A 65 -6.43 -5.60 0.42
N ASP A 66 -7.13 -6.70 0.67
CA ASP A 66 -7.88 -6.90 1.89
C ASP A 66 -6.91 -7.36 2.99
N VAL A 67 -6.61 -6.45 3.92
CA VAL A 67 -5.81 -6.75 5.10
C VAL A 67 -6.77 -7.08 6.24
N VAL A 68 -6.90 -8.36 6.56
CA VAL A 68 -7.62 -8.78 7.76
C VAL A 68 -6.71 -8.60 8.96
N VAL A 69 -7.03 -7.61 9.78
CA VAL A 69 -6.32 -7.37 11.05
C VAL A 69 -7.09 -8.12 12.11
N SER A 70 -6.54 -9.24 12.56
CA SER A 70 -6.99 -9.99 13.73
C SER A 70 -6.25 -9.45 14.97
N GLU A 71 -6.81 -9.57 16.18
CA GLU A 71 -6.04 -9.33 17.40
C GLU A 71 -4.82 -10.24 17.31
N ALA A 72 -3.63 -9.65 17.30
CA ALA A 72 -2.42 -10.45 17.29
C ALA A 72 -2.34 -11.17 18.64
N ASP A 73 -2.61 -12.47 18.66
CA ASP A 73 -1.71 -13.34 19.41
C ASP A 73 -0.31 -12.95 18.94
N LYS A 74 0.51 -12.37 19.82
CA LYS A 74 1.90 -12.08 19.51
C LYS A 74 2.60 -13.38 19.13
N SER A 75 2.65 -13.70 17.84
CA SER A 75 3.52 -14.74 17.33
C SER A 75 4.47 -14.11 16.33
N THR A 76 5.48 -13.47 16.91
CA THR A 76 6.77 -13.32 16.24
C THR A 76 7.34 -14.73 16.06
N ALA A 77 7.05 -15.38 14.94
CA ALA A 77 7.78 -16.59 14.55
C ALA A 77 9.09 -16.16 13.87
N THR A 78 10.09 -15.80 14.68
CA THR A 78 11.48 -15.98 14.25
C THR A 78 11.77 -17.45 14.48
N ALA A 79 11.73 -18.25 13.41
CA ALA A 79 12.19 -19.63 13.48
C ALA A 79 13.68 -19.63 13.90
N ILE A 80 14.01 -20.41 14.94
CA ILE A 80 15.38 -20.72 15.37
C ILE A 80 16.02 -21.79 14.48
#